data_AF-A0A946JY60-F1
#
_entry.id   AF-A0A946JY60-F1
#
_cell.length_a   1.000
_cell.length_b   1.000
_cell.length_c   1.000
_cell.angle_alpha   90.00
_cell.angle_beta   90.00
_cell.angle_gamma   90.00
#
_symmetry.space_group_name_H-M   'P 1'
#
loop_
_entity.id
_entity.type
_entity.pdbx_description
1 polymer ?
#
loop_
_entity_poly.entity_id
_entity_poly.type
_entity_poly.pdbx_seq_one_letter_code
_entity_poly.pdbx_strand_id
1 'polypeptide(L)'
;MTKAYILVLISYLLALAAAWVTLQFVAEYHIMIQVLIADVVATIIIFAFSVVYKNSSFYDAYWSVIPVVIVGYLMSLQGDAELIRQLMLALVILLWGFRLTANWAYTWSGLDHVDWRYVNLQAKAGILWWPLSFTGVHLYPTILV
;
A
#
# COMPACT_ATOMS: atom_id res chain seq x y z
N MET A 1 19.34 -9.77 -0.65
CA MET A 1 17.89 -10.02 -0.44
C MET A 1 17.41 -9.58 0.94
N THR A 2 17.96 -10.07 2.06
CA THR A 2 17.48 -9.74 3.42
C THR A 2 17.41 -8.23 3.71
N LYS A 3 18.42 -7.46 3.33
CA LYS A 3 18.42 -5.98 3.48
C LYS A 3 17.24 -5.31 2.77
N ALA A 4 16.85 -5.83 1.61
CA ALA A 4 15.78 -5.26 0.79
C ALA A 4 14.41 -5.49 1.45
N TYR A 5 14.17 -6.69 1.98
CA TYR A 5 12.97 -6.99 2.78
C TYR A 5 12.90 -6.17 4.07
N ILE A 6 14.03 -5.91 4.73
CA ILE A 6 14.07 -5.03 5.91
C ILE A 6 13.62 -3.61 5.54
N LEU A 7 14.07 -3.09 4.38
CA LEU A 7 13.67 -1.76 3.92
C LEU A 7 12.18 -1.68 3.56
N VAL A 8 11.63 -2.73 2.95
CA VAL A 8 10.18 -2.84 2.71
C VAL A 8 9.41 -2.90 4.04
N LEU A 9 9.89 -3.66 5.02
CA LEU A 9 9.27 -3.68 6.34
C LEU A 9 9.32 -2.31 7.03
N ILE A 10 10.46 -1.62 6.96
CA ILE A 10 10.61 -0.27 7.52
C ILE A 10 9.65 0.70 6.84
N SER A 11 9.51 0.64 5.50
CA SER A 11 8.58 1.52 4.80
C SER A 11 7.14 1.27 5.24
N TYR A 12 6.75 0.02 5.49
CA TYR A 12 5.40 -0.30 6.00
C TYR A 12 5.19 0.22 7.40
N LEU A 13 6.15 0.03 8.30
CA LEU A 13 6.04 0.51 9.67
C LEU A 13 5.90 2.04 9.72
N LEU A 14 6.67 2.75 8.90
CA LEU A 14 6.56 4.21 8.80
C LEU A 14 5.25 4.65 8.16
N ALA A 15 4.79 3.96 7.11
CA ALA A 15 3.51 4.24 6.45
C ALA A 15 2.33 4.03 7.40
N LEU A 16 2.31 2.92 8.15
CA LEU A 16 1.28 2.62 9.14
C LEU A 16 1.34 3.57 10.35
N ALA A 17 2.54 3.95 10.81
CA ALA A 17 2.68 4.95 11.85
C ALA A 17 2.13 6.31 11.40
N ALA A 18 2.44 6.75 10.18
CA ALA A 18 1.92 7.98 9.62
C ALA A 18 0.39 7.93 9.44
N ALA A 19 -0.16 6.82 8.94
CA ALA A 19 -1.61 6.60 8.87
C ALA A 19 -2.26 6.68 10.26
N TRP A 20 -1.70 6.00 11.26
CA TRP A 20 -2.22 6.01 12.62
C TRP A 20 -2.24 7.40 13.25
N VAL A 21 -1.15 8.17 13.08
CA VAL A 21 -1.08 9.57 13.50
C VAL A 21 -2.13 10.40 12.76
N THR A 22 -2.29 10.19 11.46
CA THR A 22 -3.28 10.90 10.64
C THR A 22 -4.70 10.70 11.16
N LEU A 23 -5.07 9.47 11.54
CA LEU A 23 -6.39 9.16 12.11
C LEU A 23 -6.75 9.99 13.35
N GLN A 24 -5.75 10.46 14.13
CA GLN A 24 -5.99 11.33 15.29
C GLN A 24 -6.42 12.76 14.91
N PHE A 25 -6.12 13.19 13.68
CA PHE A 25 -6.40 14.54 13.18
C PHE A 25 -7.60 14.61 12.24
N VAL A 26 -8.23 13.48 11.91
CA VAL A 26 -9.37 13.40 10.98
C VAL A 26 -10.57 12.71 11.61
N ALA A 27 -10.59 12.56 12.94
CA ALA A 27 -11.61 11.83 13.68
C ALA A 27 -13.03 12.40 13.51
N GLU A 28 -13.15 13.67 13.13
CA GLU A 28 -14.40 14.37 12.85
C GLU A 28 -15.08 13.96 11.53
N TYR A 29 -14.33 13.36 10.59
CA TYR A 29 -14.86 12.95 9.31
C TYR A 29 -15.55 11.59 9.36
N HIS A 30 -16.34 11.26 8.35
CA HIS A 30 -16.90 9.91 8.19
C HIS A 30 -15.78 8.87 8.06
N ILE A 31 -15.95 7.69 8.66
CA ILE A 31 -14.90 6.65 8.77
C ILE A 31 -14.21 6.31 7.45
N MET A 32 -14.95 6.23 6.34
CA MET A 32 -14.36 5.96 5.02
C MET A 32 -13.44 7.09 4.53
N ILE A 33 -13.76 8.34 4.87
CA ILE A 33 -12.91 9.50 4.55
C ILE A 33 -11.65 9.47 5.43
N GLN A 34 -11.77 9.08 6.70
CA GLN A 34 -10.61 8.91 7.59
C GLN A 34 -9.63 7.89 7.01
N VAL A 35 -10.14 6.72 6.61
CA VAL A 35 -9.34 5.65 5.99
C VAL A 35 -8.70 6.13 4.69
N LEU A 36 -9.46 6.79 3.81
CA LEU A 36 -8.93 7.33 2.56
C LEU A 36 -7.78 8.33 2.80
N ILE A 37 -7.95 9.28 3.71
CA ILE A 37 -6.90 10.27 4.01
C ILE A 37 -5.68 9.56 4.61
N ALA A 38 -5.87 8.63 5.55
CA ALA A 38 -4.80 7.87 6.17
C ALA A 38 -4.02 7.02 5.14
N ASP A 39 -4.71 6.38 4.19
CA ASP A 39 -4.08 5.56 3.15
C ASP A 39 -3.36 6.41 2.08
N VAL A 40 -3.88 7.59 1.74
CA VAL A 40 -3.15 8.56 0.91
C VAL A 40 -1.86 9.01 1.60
N VAL A 41 -1.89 9.29 2.90
CA VAL A 41 -0.69 9.65 3.67
C VAL A 41 0.31 8.49 3.70
N ALA A 42 -0.15 7.27 3.96
CA ALA A 42 0.70 6.08 3.92
C ALA A 42 1.32 5.87 2.53
N THR A 43 0.54 6.07 1.47
CA THR A 43 1.00 5.99 0.08
C THR A 43 2.07 7.04 -0.23
N ILE A 44 1.99 8.26 0.32
CA ILE A 44 3.04 9.28 0.20
C ILE A 44 4.35 8.81 0.84
N ILE A 45 4.29 8.14 2.00
CA ILE A 45 5.48 7.56 2.63
C ILE A 45 6.10 6.48 1.73
N ILE A 46 5.29 5.58 1.18
CA ILE A 46 5.78 4.54 0.25
C ILE A 46 6.37 5.16 -1.01
N PHE A 47 5.73 6.19 -1.55
CA PHE A 47 6.24 6.92 -2.70
C PHE A 47 7.60 7.59 -2.41
N ALA A 48 7.79 8.14 -1.20
CA ALA A 48 9.09 8.69 -0.80
C ALA A 48 10.19 7.60 -0.83
N PHE A 49 9.90 6.39 -0.34
CA PHE A 49 10.82 5.25 -0.49
C PHE A 49 11.07 4.91 -1.96
N SER A 50 10.04 4.90 -2.81
CA SER A 50 10.20 4.68 -4.24
C SER A 50 11.11 5.71 -4.91
N VAL A 51 11.04 6.98 -4.52
CA VAL A 51 11.95 8.03 -5.02
C VAL A 51 13.38 7.80 -4.53
N VAL A 52 13.57 7.57 -3.22
CA VAL A 52 14.89 7.38 -2.60
C VAL A 52 15.63 6.20 -3.23
N TYR A 53 14.93 5.08 -3.42
CA TYR A 53 15.51 3.85 -3.98
C TYR A 53 15.36 3.73 -5.50
N LYS A 54 14.81 4.76 -6.16
CA LYS A 54 14.54 4.79 -7.61
C LYS A 54 13.76 3.55 -8.09
N ASN A 55 12.83 3.08 -7.27
CA ASN A 55 12.13 1.83 -7.47
C ASN A 55 10.64 1.96 -7.13
N SER A 56 9.79 2.12 -8.15
CA SER A 56 8.33 2.21 -7.98
C SER A 56 7.67 0.87 -7.64
N SER A 57 8.37 -0.26 -7.72
CA SER A 57 7.87 -1.56 -7.27
C SER A 57 7.85 -1.73 -5.75
N PHE A 58 8.36 -0.76 -4.98
CA PHE A 58 8.04 -0.66 -3.54
C PHE A 58 6.53 -0.61 -3.29
N TYR A 59 5.79 0.03 -4.21
CA TYR A 59 4.33 0.11 -4.11
C TYR A 59 3.65 -1.23 -4.35
N ASP A 60 4.16 -2.06 -5.27
CA ASP A 60 3.59 -3.39 -5.55
C ASP A 60 3.53 -4.26 -4.28
N ALA A 61 4.60 -4.19 -3.49
CA ALA A 61 4.71 -4.91 -2.22
C ALA A 61 3.71 -4.38 -1.19
N TYR A 62 3.60 -3.05 -1.07
CA TYR A 62 2.73 -2.40 -0.08
C TYR A 62 1.25 -2.64 -0.40
N TRP A 63 0.89 -2.48 -1.67
CA TRP A 63 -0.50 -2.54 -2.14
C TRP A 63 -1.13 -3.92 -1.95
N SER A 64 -0.35 -5.00 -1.94
CA SER A 64 -0.87 -6.34 -1.64
C SER A 64 -1.21 -6.56 -0.16
N VAL A 65 -0.73 -5.70 0.75
CA VAL A 65 -0.85 -5.85 2.20
C VAL A 65 -1.85 -4.86 2.79
N ILE A 66 -1.87 -3.60 2.33
CA ILE A 66 -2.67 -2.55 2.96
C ILE A 66 -4.18 -2.85 3.04
N PRO A 67 -4.84 -3.48 2.06
CA PRO A 67 -6.27 -3.76 2.17
C PRO A 67 -6.60 -4.73 3.30
N VAL A 68 -5.69 -5.66 3.62
CA VAL A 68 -5.84 -6.58 4.77
C VAL A 68 -5.79 -5.80 6.09
N VAL A 69 -4.89 -4.82 6.19
CA VAL A 69 -4.76 -3.96 7.37
C VAL A 69 -5.99 -3.06 7.53
N ILE A 70 -6.47 -2.45 6.44
CA ILE A 70 -7.67 -1.60 6.44
C ILE A 70 -8.90 -2.39 6.88
N VAL A 71 -9.10 -3.60 6.33
CA VAL A 71 -10.23 -4.46 6.74
C VAL A 71 -10.14 -4.84 8.22
N GLY A 72 -8.95 -5.19 8.71
CA GLY A 72 -8.73 -5.48 10.13
C GLY A 72 -9.06 -4.28 11.03
N TYR A 73 -8.65 -3.08 10.62
CA TYR A 73 -8.99 -1.84 11.32
C TYR A 73 -10.51 -1.59 11.33
N LEU A 74 -11.18 -1.67 10.19
CA LEU A 74 -12.63 -1.46 10.09
C LEU A 74 -13.42 -2.47 10.93
N MET A 75 -13.00 -3.74 10.95
CA MET A 75 -13.59 -4.76 11.81
C MET A 75 -13.42 -4.44 13.29
N SER A 76 -12.27 -3.91 13.71
CA SER A 76 -12.01 -3.53 15.09
C SER A 76 -12.94 -2.42 15.61
N LEU A 77 -13.51 -1.61 14.71
CA LEU A 77 -14.45 -0.55 15.05
C LEU A 77 -15.92 -1.00 15.07
N GLN A 78 -16.24 -2.15 14.46
CA GLN A 78 -17.62 -2.64 14.32
C GLN A 78 -17.84 -3.94 15.08
N GLY A 79 -17.77 -3.89 16.41
CA GLY A 79 -17.98 -5.05 17.28
C GLY A 79 -19.40 -5.64 17.25
N ASP A 80 -20.41 -4.85 16.88
CA ASP A 80 -21.81 -5.27 16.89
C ASP A 80 -22.27 -5.91 15.56
N ALA A 81 -21.41 -5.92 14.53
CA ALA A 81 -21.73 -6.55 13.26
C ALA A 81 -21.68 -8.08 13.37
N GLU A 82 -22.44 -8.74 12.49
CA GLU A 82 -22.50 -10.21 12.47
C GLU A 82 -21.13 -10.79 12.12
N LEU A 83 -20.61 -11.62 13.03
CA LEU A 83 -19.23 -12.08 13.02
C LEU A 83 -18.90 -12.95 11.80
N ILE A 84 -19.81 -13.84 11.39
CA ILE A 84 -19.58 -14.74 10.25
C ILE A 84 -19.40 -13.92 8.98
N ARG A 85 -20.25 -12.92 8.75
CA ARG A 85 -20.14 -12.00 7.61
C ARG A 85 -18.80 -11.27 7.61
N GLN A 86 -18.36 -10.75 8.75
CA GLN A 86 -17.07 -10.07 8.86
C GLN A 86 -15.91 -11.03 8.55
N LEU A 87 -15.92 -12.24 9.11
CA LEU A 87 -14.90 -13.25 8.88
C LEU A 87 -14.87 -13.72 7.42
N MET A 88 -16.02 -13.87 6.77
CA MET A 88 -16.10 -14.21 5.34
C MET A 88 -15.49 -13.12 4.47
N LEU A 89 -15.80 -11.84 4.74
CA LEU A 89 -15.21 -10.71 4.02
C LEU A 89 -13.70 -10.65 4.24
N ALA A 90 -13.26 -10.76 5.50
CA ALA A 90 -11.84 -10.77 5.85
C ALA A 90 -11.09 -11.91 5.17
N LEU A 91 -11.68 -13.10 5.11
CA LEU A 91 -11.08 -14.27 4.46
C LEU A 91 -10.86 -14.03 2.97
N VAL A 92 -11.83 -13.45 2.26
CA VAL A 92 -11.69 -13.15 0.82
C VAL A 92 -10.55 -12.18 0.58
N ILE A 93 -10.48 -11.10 1.35
CA ILE A 93 -9.42 -10.08 1.22
C ILE A 93 -8.07 -10.64 1.64
N LEU A 94 -8.01 -11.47 2.69
CA LEU A 94 -6.80 -12.13 3.14
C LEU A 94 -6.25 -13.09 2.08
N LEU A 95 -7.10 -13.93 1.48
CA LEU A 95 -6.70 -14.85 0.41
C LEU A 95 -6.17 -14.10 -0.81
N TRP A 96 -6.85 -13.01 -1.20
CA TRP A 96 -6.41 -12.15 -2.29
C TRP A 96 -5.05 -11.49 -2.00
N GLY A 97 -4.90 -10.89 -0.83
CA GLY A 97 -3.68 -10.18 -0.41
C GLY A 97 -2.49 -11.14 -0.22
N PHE A 98 -2.74 -12.30 0.38
CA PHE A 98 -1.73 -13.36 0.53
C PHE A 98 -1.25 -13.86 -0.83
N ARG A 99 -2.16 -14.15 -1.77
CA ARG A 99 -1.80 -14.59 -3.13
C ARG A 99 -0.90 -13.59 -3.83
N LEU A 100 -1.24 -12.30 -3.76
CA LEU A 100 -0.45 -11.22 -4.37
C LEU A 100 0.91 -11.05 -3.67
N THR A 101 0.92 -11.04 -2.35
CA THR A 101 2.16 -10.91 -1.56
C THR A 101 3.11 -12.09 -1.83
N ALA A 102 2.60 -13.31 -1.91
CA ALA A 102 3.37 -14.50 -2.26
C ALA A 102 3.90 -14.43 -3.71
N ASN A 103 3.10 -13.95 -4.66
CA ASN A 103 3.53 -13.77 -6.04
C ASN A 103 4.66 -12.74 -6.15
N TRP A 104 4.54 -11.61 -5.45
CA TRP A 104 5.59 -10.60 -5.36
C TRP A 104 6.86 -11.18 -4.73
N ALA A 105 6.76 -11.82 -3.57
CA ALA A 105 7.92 -12.36 -2.85
C ALA A 105 8.68 -13.44 -3.65
N TYR A 106 7.96 -14.22 -4.48
CA TYR A 106 8.57 -15.22 -5.34
C TYR A 106 9.28 -14.63 -6.57
N THR A 107 8.76 -13.54 -7.14
CA THR A 107 9.25 -12.96 -8.39
C THR A 107 10.23 -11.81 -8.20
N TRP A 108 10.22 -11.17 -7.03
CA TRP A 108 11.03 -10.00 -6.76
C TRP A 108 12.45 -10.37 -6.31
N SER A 109 13.45 -9.90 -7.06
CA SER A 109 14.87 -10.23 -6.82
C SER A 109 15.63 -9.22 -5.96
N GLY A 110 14.99 -8.14 -5.52
CA GLY A 110 15.59 -7.10 -4.66
C GLY A 110 15.42 -5.69 -5.21
N LEU A 111 16.13 -4.72 -4.63
CA LEU A 111 15.99 -3.30 -4.98
C LEU A 111 16.40 -2.97 -6.43
N ASP A 112 17.22 -3.82 -7.06
CA ASP A 112 17.60 -3.67 -8.46
C ASP A 112 16.48 -4.13 -9.41
N HIS A 113 15.45 -4.81 -8.89
CA HIS A 113 14.27 -5.24 -9.64
C HIS A 113 13.21 -4.15 -9.65
N VAL A 114 12.90 -3.63 -10.83
CA VAL A 114 11.73 -2.79 -11.09
C VAL A 114 10.84 -3.49 -12.09
N ASP A 115 9.54 -3.54 -11.83
CA ASP A 115 8.57 -4.14 -12.73
C ASP A 115 8.66 -3.52 -14.13
N TRP A 116 8.61 -4.37 -15.16
CA TRP A 116 8.75 -3.99 -16.57
C TRP A 116 7.71 -2.94 -17.01
N ARG A 117 6.51 -2.91 -16.38
CA ARG A 117 5.49 -1.89 -16.62
C ARG A 117 6.02 -0.51 -16.28
N TYR A 118 6.71 -0.39 -15.14
CA TYR A 118 7.27 0.88 -14.68
C TYR A 118 8.49 1.29 -15.50
N VAL A 119 9.32 0.34 -15.91
CA VAL A 119 10.43 0.61 -16.85
C VAL A 119 9.89 1.19 -18.16
N ASN A 120 8.85 0.57 -18.72
CA ASN A 120 8.21 1.03 -19.96
C ASN A 120 7.50 2.38 -19.81
N LEU A 121 6.82 2.62 -18.69
CA LEU A 121 6.18 3.90 -18.40
C LEU A 121 7.24 5.01 -18.19
N GLN A 122 8.33 4.71 -17.48
CA GLN A 122 9.43 5.64 -17.25
C GLN A 122 10.10 6.05 -18.56
N ALA A 123 10.35 5.09 -19.45
CA ALA A 123 10.91 5.36 -20.78
C ALA A 123 10.03 6.31 -21.61
N LYS A 124 8.70 6.24 -21.47
CA LYS A 124 7.75 7.13 -22.14
C LYS A 124 7.61 8.49 -21.45
N ALA A 125 7.64 8.52 -20.12
CA ALA A 125 7.41 9.72 -19.32
C ALA A 125 8.62 10.66 -19.27
N GLY A 126 9.84 10.11 -19.40
CA GLY A 126 11.08 10.88 -19.35
C GLY A 126 11.19 11.69 -18.06
N ILE A 127 11.30 13.02 -18.19
CA ILE A 127 11.46 13.94 -17.04
C ILE A 127 10.25 13.91 -16.10
N LEU A 128 9.07 13.58 -16.64
CA LEU A 128 7.80 13.56 -15.90
C LEU A 128 7.57 12.22 -15.19
N TRP A 129 8.57 11.35 -15.12
CA TRP A 129 8.45 10.04 -14.50
C TRP A 129 7.94 10.10 -13.05
N TRP A 130 8.50 10.97 -12.22
CA TRP A 130 8.12 11.01 -10.80
C TRP A 130 6.69 11.51 -10.56
N PRO A 131 6.24 12.60 -11.22
CA PRO A 131 4.83 12.97 -11.21
C PRO A 131 3.91 11.85 -11.71
N LEU A 132 4.24 11.21 -12.84
CA LEU A 132 3.43 10.12 -13.39
C LEU A 132 3.41 8.89 -12.47
N SER A 133 4.55 8.56 -11.87
CA SER A 133 4.69 7.46 -10.93
C SER A 133 3.86 7.72 -9.67
N PHE A 134 3.88 8.94 -9.14
CA PHE A 134 3.03 9.31 -8.02
C PHE A 134 1.55 9.17 -8.37
N THR A 135 1.09 9.82 -9.44
CA THR A 135 -0.34 9.87 -9.75
C THR A 135 -0.87 8.55 -10.29
N GLY A 136 -0.13 7.89 -11.18
CA GLY A 136 -0.60 6.73 -11.93
C GLY A 136 -0.22 5.38 -11.33
N VAL A 137 0.96 5.26 -10.71
CA VAL A 137 1.43 4.00 -10.12
C VAL A 137 1.03 3.87 -8.66
N HIS A 138 1.07 4.95 -7.89
CA HIS A 138 0.80 4.92 -6.45
C HIS A 138 -0.62 5.36 -6.13
N LEU A 139 -0.93 6.64 -6.37
CA LEU A 139 -2.16 7.26 -5.89
C LEU A 139 -3.42 6.71 -6.56
N TYR A 140 -3.37 6.42 -7.87
CA TYR A 140 -4.54 5.92 -8.58
C TYR A 140 -5.04 4.57 -8.03
N PRO A 141 -4.19 3.54 -7.82
CA PRO A 141 -4.62 2.34 -7.11
C PRO A 141 -5.09 2.59 -5.68
N THR A 142 -4.46 3.48 -4.89
CA THR A 142 -4.88 3.82 -3.52
C THR A 142 -6.32 4.33 -3.45
N ILE A 143 -6.72 5.14 -4.43
CA ILE A 143 -8.08 5.73 -4.43
C ILE A 143 -9.15 4.70 -4.83
N LEU A 144 -8.77 3.67 -5.61
CA LEU A 144 -9.72 2.73 -6.20
C LEU A 144 -9.99 1.46 -5.39
N VAL A 145 -9.03 1.03 -4.57
CA VAL A 145 -8.98 -0.30 -3.96
C VAL A 145 -9.22 -0.20 -2.47
#